data_AF-A0A842KWP0-F1
#
_entry.id   AF-A0A842KWP0-F1
#
_cell.length_a   1.000
_cell.length_b   1.000
_cell.length_c   1.000
_cell.angle_alpha   90.00
_cell.angle_beta   90.00
_cell.angle_gamma   90.00
#
_symmetry.space_group_name_H-M   'P 1'
#
loop_
_entity.id
_entity.type
_entity.pdbx_description
1 polymer ?
#
loop_
_entity_poly.entity_id
_entity_poly.type
_entity_poly.pdbx_seq_one_letter_code
_entity_poly.pdbx_strand_id
1 'polypeptide(L)'
;MLIFTGILLCFIGFIIIFLGSLATVSGSGVNISTGGVIFIGPFPIVFGAGEYGLHLIWLSIVIAIIMIALFYIFVKNLKNI
;
A
#
# COMPACT_ATOMS: atom_id res chain seq x y z
N MET A 1 20.07 -20.15 -18.02
CA MET A 1 20.67 -18.82 -18.27
C MET A 1 19.61 -17.75 -18.46
N LEU A 2 18.59 -17.95 -19.32
CA LEU A 2 17.51 -16.96 -19.55
C LEU A 2 16.77 -16.51 -18.28
N ILE A 3 16.43 -17.43 -17.37
CA ILE A 3 15.74 -17.11 -16.10
C ILE A 3 16.62 -16.21 -15.21
N PHE A 4 17.91 -16.50 -15.13
CA PHE A 4 18.85 -15.71 -14.33
C PHE A 4 19.02 -14.29 -14.89
N THR A 5 19.16 -14.18 -16.22
CA THR A 5 19.21 -12.89 -16.91
C THR A 5 17.92 -12.09 -16.74
N GLY A 6 16.75 -12.76 -16.79
CA GLY A 6 15.45 -12.11 -16.55
C GLY A 6 15.32 -11.57 -15.13
N ILE A 7 15.69 -12.35 -14.12
CA ILE A 7 15.70 -11.91 -12.72
C ILE A 7 16.65 -10.70 -12.55
N LEU A 8 17.86 -10.77 -13.11
CA LEU A 8 18.83 -9.67 -13.07
C LEU A 8 18.25 -8.39 -13.68
N LEU A 9 17.55 -8.50 -14.82
CA LEU A 9 16.94 -7.35 -15.48
C LEU A 9 15.80 -6.73 -14.67
N CYS A 10 14.97 -7.55 -14.00
CA CYS A 10 13.94 -7.07 -13.07
C CYS A 10 14.55 -6.29 -11.89
N PHE A 11 15.67 -6.79 -11.34
CA PHE A 11 16.37 -6.09 -10.24
C PHE A 11 16.96 -4.76 -10.69
N ILE A 12 17.57 -4.70 -11.88
CA ILE A 12 18.10 -3.45 -12.43
C ILE A 12 16.97 -2.45 -12.67
N GLY A 13 15.86 -2.88 -13.26
CA GLY A 13 14.67 -2.04 -13.46
C GLY A 13 14.10 -1.51 -12.15
N PHE A 14 13.99 -2.37 -11.13
CA PHE A 14 13.56 -1.97 -9.79
C PHE A 14 14.48 -0.91 -9.18
N ILE A 15 15.81 -1.11 -9.25
CA ILE A 15 16.80 -0.17 -8.71
C ILE A 15 16.67 1.21 -9.38
N ILE A 16 16.52 1.27 -10.70
CA ILE A 16 16.38 2.54 -11.44
C ILE A 16 15.11 3.29 -11.01
N ILE A 17 13.96 2.60 -10.94
CA ILE A 17 12.70 3.20 -10.52
C ILE A 17 12.77 3.67 -9.05
N PHE A 18 13.39 2.86 -8.19
CA PHE A 18 13.54 3.16 -6.77
C PHE A 18 14.40 4.41 -6.54
N LEU A 19 15.59 4.47 -7.15
CA LEU A 19 16.48 5.64 -7.07
C LEU A 19 15.84 6.90 -7.67
N GLY A 20 15.15 6.77 -8.80
CA GLY A 20 14.41 7.87 -9.43
C GLY A 20 13.31 8.43 -8.51
N SER A 21 12.57 7.55 -7.84
CA SER A 21 11.54 7.94 -6.86
C SER A 21 12.12 8.62 -5.61
N LEU A 22 13.25 8.15 -5.10
CA LEU A 22 13.92 8.82 -3.96
C LEU A 22 14.44 10.21 -4.33
N ALA A 23 14.98 10.37 -5.54
CA ALA A 23 15.48 11.64 -6.03
C ALA A 23 14.37 12.69 -6.19
N THR A 24 13.16 12.29 -6.62
CA THR A 24 12.02 13.21 -6.71
C THR A 24 11.53 13.65 -5.34
N VAL A 25 11.47 12.74 -4.35
CA VAL A 25 11.05 13.06 -2.98
C VAL A 25 12.01 14.04 -2.27
N SER A 26 13.29 14.05 -2.65
CA SER A 26 14.32 14.89 -2.02
C SER A 26 14.35 16.34 -2.53
N GLY A 27 13.59 16.66 -3.58
CA GLY A 27 13.50 18.03 -4.12
C GLY A 27 12.62 18.93 -3.26
N SER A 28 13.15 20.10 -2.88
CA SER A 28 12.42 21.14 -2.13
C SER A 28 11.24 21.68 -2.94
N GLY A 29 10.05 21.11 -2.77
CA GLY A 29 8.84 21.52 -3.50
C GLY A 29 7.85 20.40 -3.82
N VAL A 30 8.15 19.14 -3.46
CA VAL A 30 7.20 18.04 -3.66
C VAL A 30 6.13 18.05 -2.57
N ASN A 31 4.87 18.22 -2.96
CA ASN A 31 3.71 18.04 -2.09
C ASN A 31 3.52 16.54 -1.81
N ILE A 32 4.14 16.05 -0.75
CA ILE A 32 4.04 14.65 -0.34
C ILE A 32 2.65 14.44 0.28
N SER A 33 1.86 13.54 -0.31
CA SER A 33 0.60 13.09 0.26
C SER A 33 0.74 11.65 0.72
N THR A 34 0.41 11.40 1.99
CA THR A 34 0.55 10.11 2.65
C THR A 34 -0.80 9.72 3.23
N GLY A 35 -1.19 8.46 3.14
CA GLY A 35 -2.35 7.96 3.87
C GLY A 35 -2.29 6.47 4.06
N GLY A 36 -3.06 5.98 5.02
CA GLY A 36 -3.03 4.58 5.41
C GLY A 36 -4.12 4.22 6.40
N VAL A 37 -4.18 2.93 6.71
CA VAL A 37 -5.09 2.35 7.71
C VAL A 37 -4.26 1.51 8.68
N ILE A 38 -4.49 1.72 9.97
CA ILE A 38 -3.98 0.86 11.04
C ILE A 38 -5.16 0.13 11.66
N PHE A 39 -5.08 -1.19 11.74
CA PHE A 39 -6.10 -2.00 12.40
C PHE A 39 -5.70 -2.22 13.86
N ILE A 40 -6.42 -1.61 14.81
CA ILE A 40 -6.29 -1.88 16.24
C ILE A 40 -7.44 -2.81 16.63
N GLY A 41 -7.17 -4.12 16.61
CA GLY A 41 -8.24 -5.11 16.65
C GLY A 41 -9.13 -5.00 15.40
N PRO A 42 -10.43 -5.35 15.46
CA PRO A 42 -11.33 -5.24 14.31
C PRO A 42 -11.71 -3.79 13.96
N PHE A 43 -11.20 -2.78 14.69
CA PHE A 43 -11.48 -1.37 14.46
C PHE A 43 -10.38 -0.75 13.57
N PRO A 44 -10.70 -0.35 12.33
CA PRO A 44 -9.76 0.34 11.45
C PRO A 44 -9.65 1.83 11.81
N ILE A 45 -8.43 2.34 11.89
CA ILE A 45 -8.12 3.77 12.05
C ILE A 45 -7.48 4.25 10.75
N VAL A 46 -8.16 5.18 10.07
CA VAL A 46 -7.73 5.72 8.77
C VAL A 46 -7.10 7.10 8.97
N PHE A 47 -5.98 7.33 8.30
CA PHE A 47 -5.28 8.61 8.30
C PHE A 47 -4.88 9.03 6.89
N GLY A 48 -4.85 10.34 6.66
CA GLY A 48 -4.38 10.95 5.42
C GLY A 48 -3.83 12.34 5.69
N ALA A 49 -2.69 12.66 5.08
CA ALA A 49 -1.96 13.90 5.20
C ALA A 49 -1.51 14.35 3.81
N GLY A 50 -1.40 15.67 3.60
CA GLY A 50 -1.04 16.27 2.32
C GLY A 50 -2.24 16.63 1.43
N GLU A 51 -1.94 17.20 0.27
CA GLU A 51 -2.91 17.73 -0.70
C GLU A 51 -3.96 16.69 -1.14
N TYR A 52 -3.51 15.45 -1.37
CA TYR A 52 -4.37 14.34 -1.78
C TYR A 52 -4.84 13.49 -0.59
N GLY A 53 -4.61 13.93 0.66
CA GLY A 53 -4.91 13.17 1.87
C GLY A 53 -6.37 12.69 1.95
N LEU A 54 -7.33 13.51 1.49
CA LEU A 54 -8.75 13.11 1.42
C LEU A 54 -8.99 11.93 0.48
N HIS A 55 -8.35 11.91 -0.69
CA HIS A 55 -8.46 10.80 -1.64
C HIS A 55 -7.85 9.52 -1.07
N LEU A 56 -6.72 9.65 -0.38
CA LEU A 56 -6.06 8.54 0.31
C LEU A 56 -6.93 7.98 1.45
N ILE A 57 -7.65 8.83 2.19
CA ILE A 57 -8.60 8.40 3.22
C ILE A 57 -9.74 7.57 2.60
N TRP A 58 -10.34 8.05 1.51
CA TRP A 58 -11.40 7.30 0.81
C TRP A 58 -10.91 5.94 0.33
N LEU A 59 -9.73 5.90 -0.30
CA LEU A 59 -9.09 4.65 -0.73
C LEU A 59 -8.90 3.69 0.45
N SER A 60 -8.40 4.21 1.58
CA SER A 60 -8.10 3.41 2.76
C SER A 60 -9.35 2.86 3.44
N ILE A 61 -10.46 3.62 3.46
CA ILE A 61 -11.77 3.16 3.92
C ILE A 61 -12.26 1.99 3.06
N VAL A 62 -12.16 2.10 1.73
CA VAL A 62 -12.55 1.02 0.81
C VAL A 62 -11.74 -0.24 1.10
N ILE A 63 -10.41 -0.11 1.22
CA ILE A 63 -9.52 -1.22 1.61
C ILE A 63 -9.94 -1.81 2.96
N ALA A 64 -10.27 -0.97 3.95
CA ALA A 64 -10.62 -1.41 5.29
C ALA A 64 -11.89 -2.26 5.31
N ILE A 65 -12.91 -1.83 4.57
CA ILE A 65 -14.17 -2.57 4.42
C ILE A 65 -13.94 -3.92 3.76
N ILE A 66 -13.14 -3.96 2.68
CA ILE A 66 -12.78 -5.22 2.00
C ILE A 66 -12.07 -6.17 2.97
N MET A 67 -11.11 -5.68 3.73
CA MET A 67 -10.38 -6.49 4.71
C MET A 67 -11.27 -7.03 5.82
N ILE A 68 -12.19 -6.22 6.36
CA ILE A 68 -13.17 -6.67 7.37
C ILE A 68 -14.09 -7.75 6.78
N ALA A 69 -14.56 -7.58 5.54
CA ALA A 69 -15.40 -8.57 4.88
C ALA A 69 -14.66 -9.90 4.66
N LEU A 70 -13.42 -9.85 4.19
CA LEU A 70 -12.56 -11.03 4.02
C LEU A 70 -12.27 -11.71 5.36
N PHE A 71 -11.95 -10.93 6.40
CA PHE A 71 -11.74 -11.45 7.75
C PHE A 71 -12.98 -12.16 8.28
N TYR A 72 -14.16 -11.57 8.08
CA TYR A 72 -15.43 -12.18 8.49
C TYR A 72 -15.71 -13.49 7.73
N ILE A 73 -15.48 -13.53 6.41
CA ILE A 73 -15.61 -14.74 5.60
C ILE A 73 -14.63 -15.82 6.08
N PHE A 74 -13.39 -15.44 6.35
CA PHE A 74 -12.34 -16.34 6.84
C PHE A 74 -12.73 -16.97 8.19
N VAL A 75 -13.16 -16.16 9.15
CA VAL A 75 -13.62 -16.64 10.47
C VAL A 75 -14.87 -17.53 10.34
N LYS A 76 -15.80 -17.18 9.45
CA LYS A 76 -16.99 -18.00 9.17
C LYS A 76 -16.61 -19.36 8.61
N ASN A 77 -15.65 -19.43 7.68
CA ASN A 77 -15.18 -20.69 7.12
C ASN A 77 -14.49 -21.56 8.17
N LEU A 78 -13.70 -20.97 9.07
CA LEU A 78 -13.06 -21.70 10.18
C LEU A 78 -14.08 -22.34 11.14
N LYS A 79 -15.23 -21.70 11.37
CA LYS A 79 -16.27 -22.21 12.28
C LYS A 79 -17.16 -23.30 11.65
N ASN A 80 -17.15 -23.42 10.32
CA ASN A 80 -17.94 -24.41 9.58
C ASN A 80 -17.17 -25.70 9.27
N ILE A 81 -15.95 -25.84 9.81
CA ILE A 81 -15.10 -27.04 9.79
C ILE A 81 -15.13 -27.65 11.18
#